data_AF-A0A7Y0KGA4-F1
#
_entry.id   AF-A0A7Y0KGA4-F1
#
_cell.length_a   1.000
_cell.length_b   1.000
_cell.length_c   1.000
_cell.angle_alpha   90.00
_cell.angle_beta   90.00
_cell.angle_gamma   90.00
#
_symmetry.space_group_name_H-M   'P 1'
#
loop_
_entity.id
_entity.type
_entity.pdbx_description
1 polymer ?
#
loop_
_entity_poly.entity_id
_entity_poly.type
_entity_poly.pdbx_seq_one_letter_code
_entity_poly.pdbx_strand_id
1 'polypeptide(L)'
;MSVLPWTPILGSAELVGLLERTDRMAALAGRTDLVERLALARSWMTGRPLRVGVCGRPDAEGTARTRALVEAVRGVSAAWLPGASFGDVPGRHGQDRRPLTEQVDVVLFVTDARAGYGPGELAALTRLRAQDVAVVGVLADHDACEDLTLVLQADRRALRSAGIDDPPIPLLPVSAAQCERGRRHDDRSALIASGIPQLLEVLRDRVDTAMAPRLRAAVLAEVHGALDQLAAAFTAELDRLPRGASSPAERQRRAIAELDRCQQLSANWQIALSDGMAELGAQADFDLRQRLREVLAFADAEILSGRALKDWAGFDAAVRARVEEAVRGDHAMVRERATALAKTVARALAGTADGATVGVTRPRIVLTDPDATTLLPAAAMDVPGTGGGVVSRAVNSLRGSYGGILMVGVLTSLAGLSLISVYSVGAGVLLGVFTYVEDRKNIRERRMAEGRATAAKLLDEANFRAGDHQRAQLRAVHRTLRDHFTAINDERLRAAAEAVRVAGEGGGGSPADHERVAELEAHLADLDDLRRRAGRESPQLAAS
;
A
#
# COMPACT_ATOMS: atom_id res chain seq x y z
N MET A 1 4.32 32.36 -11.74
CA MET A 1 4.57 31.09 -11.00
C MET A 1 4.37 31.38 -9.53
N SER A 2 3.19 31.09 -9.01
CA SER A 2 2.80 31.34 -7.62
C SER A 2 3.50 30.34 -6.70
N VAL A 3 4.31 30.86 -5.78
CA VAL A 3 4.87 30.12 -4.65
C VAL A 3 3.70 29.76 -3.73
N LEU A 4 3.33 28.47 -3.67
CA LEU A 4 2.39 27.98 -2.67
C LEU A 4 3.06 28.13 -1.29
N PRO A 5 2.42 28.77 -0.30
CA PRO A 5 2.95 28.83 1.04
C PRO A 5 2.92 27.42 1.65
N TRP A 6 4.08 26.95 2.11
CA TRP A 6 4.18 25.77 2.96
C TRP A 6 3.41 26.05 4.26
N THR A 7 2.19 25.53 4.39
CA THR A 7 1.53 25.42 5.69
C THR A 7 2.24 24.34 6.50
N PRO A 8 2.65 24.61 7.75
CA PRO A 8 3.29 23.61 8.60
C PRO A 8 2.31 22.46 8.85
N ILE A 9 2.77 21.23 8.68
CA ILE A 9 2.03 20.01 9.01
C ILE A 9 1.95 19.91 10.54
N LEU A 10 0.76 19.71 11.13
CA LEU A 10 0.64 19.64 12.60
C LEU A 10 1.64 18.65 13.21
N GLY A 11 2.38 19.06 14.24
CA GLY A 11 3.27 18.16 14.98
C GLY A 11 2.50 17.16 15.86
N SER A 12 3.19 16.13 16.36
CA SER A 12 2.65 15.18 17.36
C SER A 12 1.94 15.90 18.53
N ALA A 13 2.52 16.99 19.02
CA ALA A 13 1.97 17.80 20.11
C ALA A 13 0.62 18.47 19.78
N GLU A 14 0.40 18.91 18.54
CA GLU A 14 -0.86 19.56 18.16
C GLU A 14 -1.98 18.53 17.92
N LEU A 15 -1.65 17.31 17.46
CA LEU A 15 -2.60 16.18 17.41
C LEU A 15 -3.02 15.74 18.82
N VAL A 16 -2.08 15.70 19.77
CA VAL A 16 -2.40 15.50 21.20
C VAL A 16 -3.36 16.59 21.69
N GLY A 17 -3.05 17.86 21.38
CA GLY A 17 -3.90 18.99 21.77
C GLY A 17 -5.32 18.93 21.20
N LEU A 18 -5.48 18.48 19.95
CA LEU A 18 -6.80 18.22 19.35
C LEU A 18 -7.55 17.09 20.07
N LEU A 19 -6.89 15.95 20.30
CA LEU A 19 -7.47 14.81 21.02
C LEU A 19 -7.93 15.19 22.42
N GLU A 20 -7.12 15.92 23.20
CA GLU A 20 -7.47 16.36 24.55
C GLU A 20 -8.66 17.33 24.58
N ARG A 21 -8.77 18.19 23.57
CA ARG A 21 -9.85 19.17 23.50
C ARG A 21 -11.17 18.52 23.09
N THR A 22 -11.14 17.60 22.13
CA THR A 22 -12.32 16.79 21.77
C THR A 22 -12.74 15.85 22.92
N ASP A 23 -11.78 15.27 23.63
CA ASP A 23 -12.01 14.42 24.81
C ASP A 23 -12.72 15.19 25.94
N ARG A 24 -12.27 16.42 26.23
CA ARG A 24 -12.98 17.31 27.18
C ARG A 24 -14.42 17.60 26.77
N MET A 25 -14.66 17.87 25.48
CA MET A 25 -16.02 18.10 24.97
C MET A 25 -16.89 16.83 25.08
N ALA A 26 -16.32 15.66 24.79
CA ALA A 26 -17.01 14.38 24.95
C ALA A 26 -17.37 14.09 26.41
N ALA A 27 -16.46 14.40 27.34
CA ALA A 27 -16.70 14.27 28.77
C ALA A 27 -17.79 15.23 29.27
N LEU A 28 -17.79 16.49 28.81
CA LEU A 28 -18.84 17.47 29.12
C LEU A 28 -20.21 17.02 28.59
N ALA A 29 -20.24 16.37 27.43
CA ALA A 29 -21.46 15.80 26.85
C ALA A 29 -21.90 14.47 27.49
N GLY A 30 -21.17 13.94 28.48
CA GLY A 30 -21.45 12.65 29.12
C GLY A 30 -21.28 11.43 28.20
N ARG A 31 -20.55 11.56 27.10
CA ARG A 31 -20.33 10.50 26.10
C ARG A 31 -19.10 9.67 26.43
N THR A 32 -19.24 8.75 27.38
CA THR A 32 -18.16 7.86 27.84
C THR A 32 -17.61 6.97 26.72
N ASP A 33 -18.46 6.60 25.76
CA ASP A 33 -18.10 5.84 24.55
C ASP A 33 -17.09 6.60 23.67
N LEU A 34 -17.28 7.92 23.51
CA LEU A 34 -16.38 8.78 22.74
C LEU A 34 -15.07 9.02 23.49
N VAL A 35 -15.12 9.20 24.82
CA VAL A 35 -13.94 9.34 25.67
C VAL A 35 -13.05 8.10 25.57
N GLU A 36 -13.60 6.89 25.69
CA GLU A 36 -12.85 5.63 25.54
C GLU A 36 -12.24 5.49 24.14
N ARG A 37 -13.01 5.84 23.11
CA ARG A 37 -12.56 5.79 21.71
C ARG A 37 -11.42 6.78 21.41
N LEU A 38 -11.49 8.00 21.95
CA LEU A 38 -10.44 9.00 21.83
C LEU A 38 -9.20 8.62 22.66
N ALA A 39 -9.39 7.96 23.81
CA ALA A 39 -8.28 7.40 24.59
C ALA A 39 -7.56 6.27 23.83
N LEU A 40 -8.29 5.43 23.09
CA LEU A 40 -7.71 4.44 22.19
C LEU A 40 -6.94 5.11 21.03
N ALA A 41 -7.49 6.16 20.42
CA ALA A 41 -6.78 6.92 19.38
C ALA A 41 -5.49 7.57 19.93
N ARG A 42 -5.55 8.09 21.16
CA ARG A 42 -4.38 8.60 21.89
C ARG A 42 -3.35 7.50 22.14
N SER A 43 -3.78 6.27 22.45
CA SER A 43 -2.87 5.15 22.68
C SER A 43 -2.10 4.72 21.43
N TRP A 44 -2.69 4.93 20.24
CA TRP A 44 -1.99 4.72 18.97
C TRP A 44 -0.79 5.65 18.79
N MET A 45 -0.87 6.86 19.35
CA MET A 45 0.24 7.82 19.32
C MET A 45 1.30 7.50 20.37
N THR A 46 0.92 6.88 21.48
CA THR A 46 1.86 6.45 22.53
C THR A 46 2.51 5.08 22.25
N GLY A 47 2.16 4.40 21.14
CA GLY A 47 2.35 2.95 21.05
C GLY A 47 2.56 2.31 19.69
N ARG A 48 3.04 3.04 18.66
CA ARG A 48 3.62 2.32 17.49
C ARG A 48 5.11 2.07 17.78
N PRO A 49 5.54 0.82 18.02
CA PRO A 49 6.95 0.53 18.24
C PRO A 49 7.71 0.90 16.97
N LEU A 50 8.60 1.90 17.03
CA LEU A 50 9.46 2.25 15.90
C LEU A 50 10.19 1.00 15.44
N ARG A 51 9.94 0.53 14.21
CA ARG A 51 10.67 -0.61 13.64
C ARG A 51 11.90 -0.08 12.93
N VAL A 52 13.03 -0.20 13.61
CA VAL A 52 14.34 0.21 13.08
C VAL A 52 15.02 -0.99 12.46
N GLY A 53 15.24 -0.92 11.15
CA GLY A 53 16.06 -1.86 10.42
C GLY A 53 17.51 -1.44 10.50
N VAL A 54 18.43 -2.35 10.80
CA VAL A 54 19.86 -2.09 10.79
C VAL A 54 20.47 -2.89 9.66
N CYS A 55 21.22 -2.24 8.78
CA CYS A 55 21.95 -2.90 7.70
C CYS A 55 23.34 -2.30 7.57
N GLY A 56 24.25 -3.06 6.96
CA GLY A 56 25.63 -2.62 6.75
C GLY A 56 26.29 -3.44 5.65
N ARG A 57 27.61 -3.43 5.61
CA ARG A 57 28.37 -4.27 4.66
C ARG A 57 28.09 -5.77 4.90
N PRO A 58 27.94 -6.58 3.85
CA PRO A 58 27.62 -8.01 3.97
C PRO A 58 28.82 -8.88 4.30
N ASP A 59 29.95 -8.30 4.72
CA ASP A 59 31.10 -9.03 5.21
C ASP A 59 30.88 -9.42 6.69
N ALA A 60 31.69 -10.37 7.17
CA ALA A 60 31.64 -10.82 8.56
C ALA A 60 31.85 -9.66 9.54
N GLU A 61 32.66 -8.68 9.14
CA GLU A 61 32.98 -7.48 9.90
C GLU A 61 31.79 -6.51 9.98
N GLY A 62 31.12 -6.23 8.85
CA GLY A 62 29.91 -5.42 8.80
C GLY A 62 28.76 -6.04 9.59
N THR A 63 28.58 -7.36 9.50
CA THR A 63 27.57 -8.10 10.28
C THR A 63 27.87 -8.07 11.79
N ALA A 64 29.15 -8.12 12.18
CA ALA A 64 29.55 -7.99 13.57
C ALA A 64 29.26 -6.57 14.10
N ARG A 65 29.52 -5.54 13.30
CA ARG A 65 29.23 -4.13 13.65
C ARG A 65 27.74 -3.84 13.77
N THR A 66 26.92 -4.31 12.83
CA THR A 66 25.45 -4.13 12.91
C THR A 66 24.91 -4.78 14.19
N ARG A 67 25.38 -5.99 14.53
CA ARG A 67 25.00 -6.67 15.77
C ARG A 67 25.46 -5.90 17.02
N ALA A 68 26.71 -5.46 17.05
CA ALA A 68 27.24 -4.69 18.18
C ALA A 68 26.48 -3.38 18.39
N LEU A 69 26.12 -2.69 17.31
CA LEU A 69 25.29 -1.49 17.37
C LEU A 69 23.88 -1.80 17.90
N VAL A 70 23.23 -2.86 17.40
CA VAL A 70 21.90 -3.27 17.86
C VAL A 70 21.91 -3.58 19.36
N GLU A 71 22.92 -4.29 19.85
CA GLU A 71 23.06 -4.61 21.28
C GLU A 71 23.28 -3.34 22.12
N ALA A 72 24.18 -2.45 21.70
CA ALA A 72 24.47 -1.21 22.41
C ALA A 72 23.25 -0.26 22.44
N VAL A 73 22.52 -0.16 21.32
CA VAL A 73 21.30 0.66 21.23
C VAL A 73 20.19 0.06 22.11
N ARG A 74 19.94 -1.25 22.06
CA ARG A 74 18.92 -1.92 22.90
C ARG A 74 19.17 -1.72 24.39
N GLY A 75 20.44 -1.67 24.80
CA GLY A 75 20.79 -1.41 26.19
C GLY A 75 20.29 -0.05 26.69
N VAL A 76 20.33 0.97 25.83
CA VAL A 76 20.07 2.38 26.21
C VAL A 76 18.69 2.87 25.74
N SER A 77 18.10 2.24 24.72
CA SER A 77 16.90 2.71 24.03
C SER A 77 15.67 2.75 24.91
N ALA A 78 15.53 1.91 25.92
CA ALA A 78 14.31 1.83 26.73
C ALA A 78 13.95 3.17 27.43
N ALA A 79 14.96 3.98 27.79
CA ALA A 79 14.76 5.28 28.41
C ALA A 79 14.42 6.40 27.41
N TRP A 80 14.72 6.20 26.11
CA TRP A 80 14.62 7.24 25.07
C TRP A 80 13.52 6.96 24.04
N LEU A 81 13.32 5.68 23.71
CA LEU A 81 12.39 5.16 22.71
C LEU A 81 11.66 3.93 23.28
N PRO A 82 10.69 4.12 24.19
CA PRO A 82 9.95 3.00 24.77
C PRO A 82 9.21 2.22 23.67
N GLY A 83 9.43 0.90 23.62
CA GLY A 83 8.78 0.00 22.67
C GLY A 83 9.45 -0.13 21.29
N ALA A 84 10.49 0.64 20.95
CA ALA A 84 11.17 0.49 19.66
C ALA A 84 11.75 -0.92 19.45
N SER A 85 11.60 -1.48 18.24
CA SER A 85 12.19 -2.76 17.87
C SER A 85 13.33 -2.56 16.88
N PHE A 86 14.46 -3.20 17.15
CA PHE A 86 15.67 -3.14 16.33
C PHE A 86 15.89 -4.52 15.69
N GLY A 87 15.80 -4.60 14.37
CA GLY A 87 15.96 -5.84 13.61
C GLY A 87 17.08 -5.73 12.58
N ASP A 88 17.83 -6.80 12.39
CA ASP A 88 18.79 -6.88 11.29
C ASP A 88 18.02 -7.03 9.98
N VAL A 89 18.28 -6.12 9.04
CA VAL A 89 17.72 -6.19 7.69
C VAL A 89 18.86 -6.70 6.81
N PRO A 90 18.70 -7.86 6.14
CA PRO A 90 19.78 -8.40 5.33
C PRO A 90 20.20 -7.37 4.29
N GLY A 91 21.44 -6.88 4.44
CA GLY A 91 22.10 -6.00 3.47
C GLY A 91 22.39 -6.78 2.19
N ARG A 92 21.36 -7.13 1.42
CA ARG A 92 21.50 -8.03 0.27
C ARG A 92 21.66 -7.25 -1.04
N HIS A 93 22.83 -7.43 -1.65
CA HIS A 93 22.93 -7.46 -3.10
C HIS A 93 22.19 -8.73 -3.59
N GLY A 94 21.13 -8.55 -4.38
CA GLY A 94 20.54 -9.62 -5.19
C GLY A 94 19.17 -10.13 -4.74
N GLN A 95 18.17 -9.84 -5.59
CA GLN A 95 16.96 -10.64 -5.87
C GLN A 95 15.75 -10.62 -4.94
N ASP A 96 15.79 -10.13 -3.70
CA ASP A 96 14.54 -9.98 -2.94
C ASP A 96 13.87 -8.63 -3.25
N ARG A 97 12.75 -8.68 -3.98
CA ARG A 97 12.02 -7.53 -4.55
C ARG A 97 10.89 -7.02 -3.64
N ARG A 98 10.84 -7.46 -2.38
CA ARG A 98 9.79 -7.06 -1.44
C ARG A 98 10.00 -5.60 -0.97
N PRO A 99 8.94 -4.78 -0.92
CA PRO A 99 9.04 -3.40 -0.41
C PRO A 99 9.32 -3.40 1.10
N LEU A 100 10.43 -2.77 1.52
CA LEU A 100 10.82 -2.69 2.94
C LEU A 100 9.92 -1.74 3.76
N THR A 101 9.18 -0.85 3.10
CA THR A 101 8.26 0.12 3.70
C THR A 101 7.14 -0.50 4.54
N GLU A 102 6.81 -1.78 4.32
CA GLU A 102 5.80 -2.48 5.12
C GLU A 102 6.39 -3.05 6.42
N GLN A 103 7.70 -3.30 6.46
CA GLN A 103 8.39 -4.01 7.54
C GLN A 103 9.19 -3.07 8.46
N VAL A 104 9.73 -1.99 7.93
CA VAL A 104 10.66 -1.08 8.63
C VAL A 104 10.23 0.37 8.44
N ASP A 105 10.26 1.15 9.52
CA ASP A 105 9.90 2.57 9.50
C ASP A 105 11.16 3.46 9.27
N VAL A 106 12.35 3.04 9.75
CA VAL A 106 13.64 3.73 9.52
C VAL A 106 14.77 2.70 9.35
N VAL A 107 15.71 2.94 8.43
CA VAL A 107 16.91 2.11 8.24
C VAL A 107 18.17 2.83 8.73
N LEU A 108 18.91 2.20 9.64
CA LEU A 108 20.27 2.57 10.03
C LEU A 108 21.26 1.87 9.11
N PHE A 109 21.97 2.63 8.29
CA PHE A 109 23.01 2.12 7.41
C PHE A 109 24.39 2.27 8.08
N VAL A 110 24.95 1.16 8.55
CA VAL A 110 26.19 1.09 9.31
C VAL A 110 27.38 0.87 8.38
N THR A 111 28.33 1.79 8.43
CA THR A 111 29.65 1.63 7.79
C THR A 111 30.77 1.93 8.78
N ASP A 112 31.99 1.52 8.45
CA ASP A 112 33.18 1.75 9.27
C ASP A 112 33.66 3.20 9.12
N ALA A 113 33.83 3.90 10.24
CA ALA A 113 34.35 5.27 10.29
C ALA A 113 35.79 5.41 9.73
N ARG A 114 36.54 4.31 9.56
CA ARG A 114 37.87 4.30 8.94
C ARG A 114 37.84 4.19 7.43
N ALA A 115 36.84 3.50 6.88
CA ALA A 115 36.75 3.20 5.47
C ALA A 115 35.87 4.20 4.70
N GLY A 116 34.84 4.75 5.35
CA GLY A 116 33.83 5.61 4.70
C GLY A 116 33.02 4.87 3.64
N TYR A 117 32.22 5.62 2.87
CA TYR A 117 31.33 5.06 1.85
C TYR A 117 32.06 4.67 0.57
N GLY A 118 32.05 3.37 0.27
CA GLY A 118 32.46 2.80 -1.00
C GLY A 118 31.33 2.70 -2.05
N PRO A 119 31.66 2.31 -3.29
CA PRO A 119 30.70 2.22 -4.39
C PRO A 119 29.53 1.27 -4.14
N GLY A 120 29.78 0.14 -3.47
CA GLY A 120 28.75 -0.84 -3.13
C GLY A 120 27.73 -0.32 -2.12
N GLU A 121 28.18 0.50 -1.18
CA GLU A 121 27.36 1.10 -0.13
C GLU A 121 26.50 2.24 -0.68
N LEU A 122 27.08 3.09 -1.54
CA LEU A 122 26.33 4.11 -2.27
C LEU A 122 25.21 3.47 -3.11
N ALA A 123 25.52 2.37 -3.83
CA ALA A 123 24.51 1.64 -4.60
C ALA A 123 23.41 1.04 -3.72
N ALA A 124 23.72 0.63 -2.50
CA ALA A 124 22.72 0.15 -1.53
C ALA A 124 21.83 1.30 -1.02
N LEU A 125 22.42 2.44 -0.68
CA LEU A 125 21.69 3.64 -0.26
C LEU A 125 20.76 4.15 -1.38
N THR A 126 21.20 4.16 -2.64
CA THR A 126 20.34 4.51 -3.78
C THR A 126 19.12 3.60 -3.89
N ARG A 127 19.28 2.29 -3.66
CA ARG A 127 18.14 1.34 -3.68
C ARG A 127 17.16 1.59 -2.52
N LEU A 128 17.67 1.88 -1.33
CA LEU A 128 16.82 2.20 -0.18
C LEU A 128 16.03 3.49 -0.40
N ARG A 129 16.65 4.51 -1.02
CA ARG A 129 15.97 5.75 -1.40
C ARG A 129 14.89 5.53 -2.45
N ALA A 130 15.12 4.67 -3.43
CA ALA A 130 14.12 4.33 -4.44
C ALA A 130 12.86 3.65 -3.86
N GLN A 131 12.93 3.12 -2.63
CA GLN A 131 11.80 2.52 -1.92
C GLN A 131 11.09 3.51 -0.97
N ASP A 132 11.47 4.79 -0.97
CA ASP A 132 10.90 5.83 -0.08
C ASP A 132 11.03 5.51 1.42
N VAL A 133 12.12 4.83 1.79
CA VAL A 133 12.44 4.51 3.20
C VAL A 133 13.34 5.60 3.79
N ALA A 134 13.06 6.03 5.02
CA ALA A 134 13.92 6.96 5.75
C ALA A 134 15.25 6.29 6.12
N VAL A 135 16.37 6.89 5.74
CA VAL A 135 17.72 6.34 5.99
C VAL A 135 18.53 7.28 6.88
N VAL A 136 19.23 6.71 7.85
CA VAL A 136 20.23 7.38 8.70
C VAL A 136 21.57 6.66 8.51
N GLY A 137 22.61 7.41 8.15
CA GLY A 137 23.96 6.87 8.03
C GLY A 137 24.66 6.85 9.38
N VAL A 138 25.24 5.70 9.72
CA VAL A 138 25.91 5.46 10.99
C VAL A 138 27.37 5.08 10.71
N LEU A 139 28.31 5.90 11.21
CA LEU A 139 29.74 5.64 11.14
C LEU A 139 30.19 4.96 12.43
N ALA A 140 30.34 3.65 12.39
CA ALA A 140 30.72 2.82 13.52
C ALA A 140 32.21 2.96 13.86
N ASP A 141 32.54 2.68 15.11
CA ASP A 141 33.92 2.63 15.65
C ASP A 141 34.68 3.95 15.48
N HIS A 142 33.98 5.08 15.67
CA HIS A 142 34.58 6.41 15.52
C HIS A 142 35.74 6.69 16.48
N ASP A 143 35.77 6.02 17.65
CA ASP A 143 36.86 6.12 18.62
C ASP A 143 38.18 5.55 18.09
N ALA A 144 38.10 4.74 17.04
CA ALA A 144 39.23 4.12 16.39
C ALA A 144 39.70 4.90 15.15
N CYS A 145 39.06 6.03 14.82
CA CYS A 145 39.36 6.87 13.65
C CYS A 145 40.12 8.14 14.08
N GLU A 146 41.30 8.38 13.50
CA GLU A 146 42.14 9.55 13.85
C GLU A 146 41.54 10.87 13.34
N ASP A 147 41.09 10.91 12.07
CA ASP A 147 40.58 12.13 11.41
C ASP A 147 39.11 11.99 10.95
N LEU A 148 38.21 11.81 11.91
CA LEU A 148 36.77 11.63 11.65
C LEU A 148 36.16 12.76 10.80
N THR A 149 36.63 13.99 10.97
CA THR A 149 36.14 15.15 10.21
C THR A 149 36.38 15.00 8.71
N LEU A 150 37.53 14.45 8.31
CA LEU A 150 37.87 14.25 6.90
C LEU A 150 36.99 13.16 6.28
N VAL A 151 36.75 12.07 7.00
CA VAL A 151 35.87 10.97 6.53
C VAL A 151 34.43 11.47 6.37
N LEU A 152 33.88 12.18 7.36
CA LEU A 152 32.55 12.78 7.27
C LEU A 152 32.40 13.72 6.08
N GLN A 153 33.42 14.54 5.79
CA GLN A 153 33.41 15.43 4.64
C GLN A 153 33.48 14.67 3.31
N ALA A 154 34.30 13.61 3.24
CA ALA A 154 34.42 12.75 2.06
C ALA A 154 33.09 12.03 1.77
N ASP A 155 32.49 11.44 2.79
CA ASP A 155 31.19 10.74 2.70
C ASP A 155 30.07 11.67 2.26
N ARG A 156 30.01 12.88 2.84
CA ARG A 156 29.03 13.89 2.41
C ARG A 156 29.24 14.35 0.97
N ARG A 157 30.48 14.37 0.46
CA ARG A 157 30.74 14.65 -0.97
C ARG A 157 30.29 13.46 -1.83
N ALA A 158 30.54 12.23 -1.39
CA ALA A 158 30.12 11.03 -2.10
C ALA A 158 28.59 10.92 -2.23
N LEU A 159 27.85 11.14 -1.14
CA LEU A 159 26.37 11.15 -1.16
C LEU A 159 25.80 12.21 -2.10
N ARG A 160 26.37 13.42 -2.09
CA ARG A 160 25.97 14.50 -3.00
C ARG A 160 26.27 14.16 -4.45
N SER A 161 27.44 13.58 -4.74
CA SER A 161 27.82 13.16 -6.09
C SER A 161 26.93 12.04 -6.65
N ALA A 162 26.38 11.20 -5.77
CA ALA A 162 25.45 10.13 -6.12
C ALA A 162 23.97 10.59 -6.17
N GLY A 163 23.66 11.87 -5.89
CA GLY A 163 22.30 12.41 -5.96
C GLY A 163 21.34 11.90 -4.89
N ILE A 164 21.85 11.36 -3.77
CA ILE A 164 21.06 10.74 -2.69
C ILE A 164 20.95 11.59 -1.41
N ASP A 165 21.53 12.80 -1.43
CA ASP A 165 21.56 13.76 -0.31
C ASP A 165 20.42 14.81 -0.38
N ASP A 166 19.37 14.55 -1.16
CA ASP A 166 18.17 15.39 -1.23
C ASP A 166 16.91 14.53 -1.01
N PRO A 167 16.24 14.60 0.17
CA PRO A 167 16.62 15.36 1.37
C PRO A 167 17.88 14.79 2.05
N PRO A 168 18.63 15.57 2.85
CA PRO A 168 19.94 15.13 3.36
C PRO A 168 19.87 13.91 4.28
N ILE A 169 20.84 12.99 4.11
CA ILE A 169 21.00 11.82 4.99
C ILE A 169 21.78 12.27 6.24
N PRO A 170 21.23 12.12 7.46
CA PRO A 170 21.99 12.37 8.68
C PRO A 170 23.15 11.36 8.79
N LEU A 171 24.37 11.85 9.01
CA LEU A 171 25.55 11.03 9.26
C LEU A 171 25.96 11.18 10.72
N LEU A 172 25.93 10.08 11.46
CA LEU A 172 26.17 10.06 12.91
C LEU A 172 27.33 9.13 13.25
N PRO A 173 28.42 9.64 13.85
CA PRO A 173 29.48 8.81 14.39
C PRO A 173 29.03 8.14 15.69
N VAL A 174 29.22 6.83 15.80
CA VAL A 174 28.86 6.05 16.98
C VAL A 174 29.95 5.05 17.34
N SER A 175 30.07 4.69 18.61
CA SER A 175 30.97 3.64 19.09
C SER A 175 30.22 2.72 20.03
N ALA A 176 29.94 1.50 19.58
CA ALA A 176 29.30 0.47 20.39
C ALA A 176 30.19 0.07 21.58
N ALA A 177 31.51 -0.02 21.35
CA ALA A 177 32.50 -0.36 22.38
C ALA A 177 32.57 0.71 23.48
N GLN A 178 32.49 2.00 23.13
CA GLN A 178 32.47 3.08 24.11
C GLN A 178 31.17 3.14 24.89
N CYS A 179 30.03 2.90 24.23
CA CYS A 179 28.74 2.80 24.91
C CYS A 179 28.75 1.66 25.94
N GLU A 180 29.21 0.47 25.56
CA GLU A 180 29.27 -0.68 26.45
C GLU A 180 30.22 -0.46 27.64
N ARG A 181 31.39 0.17 27.42
CA ARG A 181 32.29 0.59 28.51
C ARG A 181 31.61 1.57 29.46
N GLY A 182 30.92 2.58 28.93
CA GLY A 182 30.17 3.55 29.72
C GLY A 182 29.06 2.90 30.55
N ARG A 183 28.35 1.92 30.00
CA ARG A 183 27.33 1.14 30.72
C ARG A 183 27.92 0.31 31.86
N ARG A 184 29.02 -0.41 31.61
CA ARG A 184 29.64 -1.30 32.60
C ARG A 184 30.22 -0.56 33.79
N HIS A 185 30.69 0.67 33.58
CA HIS A 185 31.35 1.48 34.61
C HIS A 185 30.50 2.66 35.10
N ASP A 186 29.23 2.74 34.71
CA ASP A 186 28.31 3.85 35.02
C ASP A 186 28.89 5.25 34.67
N ASP A 187 29.71 5.30 33.61
CA ASP A 187 30.34 6.53 33.15
C ASP A 187 29.47 7.25 32.11
N ARG A 188 28.75 8.26 32.60
CA ARG A 188 27.88 9.10 31.78
C ARG A 188 28.63 9.87 30.69
N SER A 189 29.90 10.23 30.93
CA SER A 189 30.71 10.96 29.95
C SER A 189 31.07 10.06 28.77
N ALA A 190 31.44 8.80 29.06
CA ALA A 190 31.68 7.79 28.02
C ALA A 190 30.42 7.45 27.23
N LEU A 191 29.24 7.41 27.88
CA LEU A 191 27.96 7.21 27.19
C LEU A 191 27.63 8.36 26.23
N ILE A 192 27.85 9.61 26.63
CA ILE A 192 27.62 10.79 25.77
C ILE A 192 28.62 10.81 24.61
N ALA A 193 29.88 10.50 24.88
CA ALA A 193 30.92 10.45 23.86
C ALA A 193 30.73 9.31 22.85
N SER A 194 30.01 8.25 23.21
CA SER A 194 29.72 7.12 22.30
C SER A 194 28.86 7.47 21.09
N GLY A 195 28.18 8.62 21.07
CA GLY A 195 27.30 9.03 19.95
C GLY A 195 25.92 8.34 19.92
N ILE A 196 25.70 7.29 20.73
CA ILE A 196 24.43 6.55 20.78
C ILE A 196 23.25 7.40 21.30
N PRO A 197 23.41 8.25 22.33
CA PRO A 197 22.32 9.15 22.76
C PRO A 197 21.86 10.10 21.65
N GLN A 198 22.80 10.65 20.86
CA GLN A 198 22.52 11.54 19.73
C GLN A 198 21.83 10.78 18.59
N LEU A 199 22.19 9.52 18.35
CA LEU A 199 21.47 8.63 17.43
C LEU A 199 20.02 8.40 17.89
N LEU A 200 19.81 8.14 19.19
CA LEU A 200 18.48 7.96 19.76
C LEU A 200 17.63 9.24 19.67
N GLU A 201 18.24 10.40 19.86
CA GLU A 201 17.60 11.71 19.69
C GLU A 201 17.17 11.96 18.25
N VAL A 202 18.03 11.70 17.26
CA VAL A 202 17.66 11.80 15.84
C VAL A 202 16.54 10.82 15.49
N LEU A 203 16.56 9.59 16.03
CA LEU A 203 15.48 8.63 15.84
C LEU A 203 14.16 9.09 16.49
N ARG A 204 14.21 9.70 17.66
CA ARG A 204 13.04 10.29 18.34
C ARG A 204 12.46 11.45 17.55
N ASP A 205 13.28 12.40 17.12
CA ASP A 205 12.83 13.54 16.32
C ASP A 205 12.24 13.07 14.98
N ARG A 206 12.79 11.98 14.42
CA ARG A 206 12.24 11.31 13.24
C ARG A 206 10.93 10.58 13.53
N VAL A 207 10.72 9.98 14.71
CA VAL A 207 9.41 9.43 15.13
C VAL A 207 8.37 10.53 15.24
N ASP A 208 8.73 11.66 15.86
CA ASP A 208 7.82 12.80 16.06
C ASP A 208 7.46 13.49 14.73
N THR A 209 8.40 13.53 13.79
CA THR A 209 8.19 14.04 12.41
C THR A 209 7.51 13.00 11.51
N ALA A 210 7.70 11.70 11.78
CA ALA A 210 7.17 10.56 11.02
C ALA A 210 6.07 9.82 11.77
N MET A 211 5.09 10.54 12.31
CA MET A 211 3.75 9.94 12.39
C MET A 211 3.37 9.53 10.98
N ALA A 212 3.44 8.22 10.70
CA ALA A 212 3.13 7.66 9.40
C ALA A 212 1.84 8.33 8.89
N PRO A 213 1.79 8.84 7.65
CA PRO A 213 0.62 9.56 7.13
C PRO A 213 -0.69 8.80 7.38
N ARG A 214 -0.62 7.46 7.39
CA ARG A 214 -1.70 6.54 7.75
C ARG A 214 -2.17 6.65 9.20
N LEU A 215 -1.25 6.74 10.17
CA LEU A 215 -1.59 6.89 11.59
C LEU A 215 -2.15 8.29 11.88
N ARG A 216 -1.55 9.33 11.29
CA ARG A 216 -2.12 10.69 11.32
C ARG A 216 -3.54 10.72 10.77
N ALA A 217 -3.74 10.13 9.59
CA ALA A 217 -5.07 10.06 8.97
C ALA A 217 -6.06 9.27 9.83
N ALA A 218 -5.63 8.18 10.47
CA ALA A 218 -6.45 7.41 11.40
C ALA A 218 -6.85 8.23 12.63
N VAL A 219 -5.92 8.91 13.29
CA VAL A 219 -6.20 9.76 14.45
C VAL A 219 -7.13 10.92 14.08
N LEU A 220 -6.87 11.60 12.95
CA LEU A 220 -7.74 12.67 12.47
C LEU A 220 -9.13 12.15 12.10
N ALA A 221 -9.25 10.94 11.57
CA ALA A 221 -10.55 10.33 11.28
C ALA A 221 -11.34 10.05 12.57
N GLU A 222 -10.68 9.59 13.64
CA GLU A 222 -11.33 9.42 14.95
C GLU A 222 -11.77 10.73 15.56
N VAL A 223 -10.94 11.78 15.49
CA VAL A 223 -11.30 13.13 15.94
C VAL A 223 -12.49 13.66 15.16
N HIS A 224 -12.49 13.58 13.82
CA HIS A 224 -13.63 14.02 13.00
C HIS A 224 -14.89 13.22 13.35
N GLY A 225 -14.79 11.90 13.49
CA GLY A 225 -15.92 11.05 13.87
C GLY A 225 -16.52 11.43 15.22
N ALA A 226 -15.69 11.73 16.22
CA ALA A 226 -16.16 12.18 17.52
C ALA A 226 -16.81 13.58 17.45
N LEU A 227 -16.20 14.53 16.74
CA LEU A 227 -16.76 15.87 16.52
C LEU A 227 -18.12 15.81 15.81
N ASP A 228 -18.25 14.95 14.80
CA ASP A 228 -19.51 14.77 14.06
C ASP A 228 -20.61 14.19 14.96
N GLN A 229 -20.30 13.21 15.81
CA GLN A 229 -21.26 12.64 16.75
C GLN A 229 -21.68 13.65 17.84
N LEU A 230 -20.74 14.45 18.36
CA LEU A 230 -21.06 15.52 19.32
C LEU A 230 -21.91 16.61 18.68
N ALA A 231 -21.58 17.02 17.45
CA ALA A 231 -22.38 18.01 16.72
C ALA A 231 -23.80 17.50 16.45
N ALA A 232 -23.95 16.23 16.05
CA ALA A 232 -25.26 15.62 15.85
C ALA A 232 -26.08 15.57 17.15
N ALA A 233 -25.46 15.19 18.27
CA ALA A 233 -26.11 15.14 19.58
C ALA A 233 -26.58 16.53 20.05
N PHE A 234 -25.71 17.54 19.97
CA PHE A 234 -26.05 18.91 20.37
C PHE A 234 -27.07 19.55 19.43
N THR A 235 -27.00 19.30 18.12
CA THR A 235 -28.01 19.80 17.17
C THR A 235 -29.37 19.17 17.44
N ALA A 236 -29.42 17.85 17.68
CA ALA A 236 -30.66 17.15 17.99
C ALA A 236 -31.27 17.58 19.34
N GLU A 237 -30.45 17.98 20.31
CA GLU A 237 -30.92 18.59 21.56
C GLU A 237 -31.43 20.01 21.32
N LEU A 238 -30.68 20.80 20.56
CA LEU A 238 -31.02 22.18 20.23
C LEU A 238 -32.32 22.27 19.40
N ASP A 239 -32.60 21.29 18.53
CA ASP A 239 -33.84 21.23 17.74
C ASP A 239 -35.07 20.81 18.55
N ARG A 240 -34.88 20.17 19.71
CA ARG A 240 -35.96 19.87 20.67
C ARG A 240 -36.33 21.09 21.51
N LEU A 241 -35.45 22.08 21.64
CA LEU A 241 -35.69 23.27 22.46
C LEU A 241 -36.45 24.34 21.68
N PRO A 242 -37.45 25.00 22.28
CA PRO A 242 -38.22 26.03 21.58
C PRO A 242 -37.37 27.30 21.35
N ARG A 243 -36.97 27.57 20.10
CA ARG A 243 -36.23 28.80 19.73
C ARG A 243 -37.17 29.95 19.33
N GLY A 244 -37.31 30.96 20.18
CA GLY A 244 -37.85 32.30 19.83
C GLY A 244 -39.25 32.35 19.19
N ALA A 245 -39.69 33.57 18.81
CA ALA A 245 -41.05 33.98 18.44
C ALA A 245 -41.62 33.40 17.11
N SER A 246 -41.21 32.20 16.68
CA SER A 246 -41.82 31.54 15.52
C SER A 246 -43.21 31.03 15.89
N SER A 247 -44.21 31.14 15.00
CA SER A 247 -45.52 30.53 15.28
C SER A 247 -45.39 29.00 15.34
N PRO A 248 -46.17 28.28 16.17
CA PRO A 248 -46.17 26.82 16.19
C PRO A 248 -46.40 26.20 14.80
N ALA A 249 -47.25 26.84 13.98
CA ALA A 249 -47.53 26.42 12.61
C ALA A 249 -46.30 26.52 11.69
N GLU A 250 -45.46 27.56 11.82
CA GLU A 250 -44.22 27.68 11.06
C GLU A 250 -43.18 26.64 11.48
N ARG A 251 -43.08 26.33 12.77
CA ARG A 251 -42.20 25.25 13.26
C ARG A 251 -42.61 23.90 12.69
N GLN A 252 -43.91 23.59 12.73
CA GLN A 252 -44.42 22.35 12.17
C GLN A 252 -44.19 22.25 10.65
N ARG A 253 -44.43 23.33 9.90
CA ARG A 253 -44.14 23.35 8.44
C ARG A 253 -42.65 23.12 8.15
N ARG A 254 -41.75 23.72 8.92
CA ARG A 254 -40.29 23.50 8.76
C ARG A 254 -39.90 22.06 9.07
N ALA A 255 -40.44 21.47 10.13
CA ALA A 255 -40.16 20.08 10.49
C ALA A 255 -40.65 19.11 9.40
N ILE A 256 -41.83 19.34 8.83
CA ILE A 256 -42.37 18.51 7.72
C ILE A 256 -41.45 18.63 6.49
N ALA A 257 -41.04 19.85 6.12
CA ALA A 257 -40.15 20.07 4.99
C ALA A 257 -38.79 19.38 5.17
N GLU A 258 -38.25 19.35 6.39
CA GLU A 258 -36.99 18.64 6.68
C GLU A 258 -37.17 17.11 6.64
N LEU A 259 -38.31 16.59 7.09
CA LEU A 259 -38.62 15.16 6.95
C LEU A 259 -38.70 14.76 5.47
N ASP A 260 -39.41 15.54 4.65
CA ASP A 260 -39.50 15.32 3.20
C ASP A 260 -38.11 15.37 2.54
N ARG A 261 -37.26 16.32 2.97
CA ARG A 261 -35.87 16.42 2.50
C ARG A 261 -35.06 15.18 2.88
N CYS A 262 -35.14 14.71 4.13
CA CYS A 262 -34.46 13.50 4.57
C CYS A 262 -34.92 12.27 3.76
N GLN A 263 -36.21 12.16 3.43
CA GLN A 263 -36.72 11.09 2.57
C GLN A 263 -36.16 11.15 1.14
N GLN A 264 -36.07 12.34 0.54
CA GLN A 264 -35.46 12.52 -0.77
C GLN A 264 -33.97 12.14 -0.76
N LEU A 265 -33.22 12.60 0.25
CA LEU A 265 -31.81 12.25 0.41
C LEU A 265 -31.64 10.75 0.62
N SER A 266 -32.56 10.10 1.34
CA SER A 266 -32.60 8.64 1.53
C SER A 266 -32.66 7.87 0.21
N ALA A 267 -33.46 8.35 -0.76
CA ALA A 267 -33.51 7.73 -2.08
C ALA A 267 -32.23 8.01 -2.88
N ASN A 268 -31.73 9.25 -2.84
CA ASN A 268 -30.59 9.68 -3.64
C ASN A 268 -29.30 8.94 -3.28
N TRP A 269 -29.02 8.70 -2.00
CA TRP A 269 -27.79 7.98 -1.62
C TRP A 269 -27.83 6.50 -2.00
N GLN A 270 -29.01 5.86 -1.98
CA GLN A 270 -29.19 4.48 -2.40
C GLN A 270 -28.94 4.33 -3.91
N ILE A 271 -29.46 5.27 -4.71
CA ILE A 271 -29.19 5.33 -6.16
C ILE A 271 -27.69 5.53 -6.40
N ALA A 272 -27.07 6.52 -5.73
CA ALA A 272 -25.63 6.78 -5.86
C ALA A 272 -24.75 5.58 -5.48
N LEU A 273 -25.15 4.81 -4.46
CA LEU A 273 -24.45 3.59 -4.07
C LEU A 273 -24.63 2.48 -5.10
N SER A 274 -25.85 2.27 -5.61
CA SER A 274 -26.13 1.21 -6.59
C SER A 274 -25.40 1.46 -7.92
N ASP A 275 -25.52 2.67 -8.46
CA ASP A 275 -24.86 3.06 -9.71
C ASP A 275 -23.35 3.03 -9.56
N GLY A 276 -22.82 3.57 -8.45
CA GLY A 276 -21.40 3.59 -8.19
C GLY A 276 -20.78 2.21 -7.96
N MET A 277 -21.52 1.27 -7.35
CA MET A 277 -21.07 -0.12 -7.23
C MET A 277 -21.06 -0.85 -8.58
N ALA A 278 -22.04 -0.57 -9.46
CA ALA A 278 -22.08 -1.13 -10.81
C ALA A 278 -20.90 -0.60 -11.66
N GLU A 279 -20.63 0.70 -11.60
CA GLU A 279 -19.50 1.33 -12.27
C GLU A 279 -18.16 0.79 -11.74
N LEU A 280 -17.97 0.73 -10.42
CA LEU A 280 -16.77 0.18 -9.80
C LEU A 280 -16.53 -1.28 -10.22
N GLY A 281 -17.59 -2.09 -10.27
CA GLY A 281 -17.50 -3.49 -10.71
C GLY A 281 -17.06 -3.62 -12.17
N ALA A 282 -17.62 -2.80 -13.07
CA ALA A 282 -17.24 -2.78 -14.47
C ALA A 282 -15.80 -2.28 -14.69
N GLN A 283 -15.40 -1.21 -13.98
CA GLN A 283 -14.05 -0.66 -14.07
C GLN A 283 -12.99 -1.67 -13.61
N ALA A 284 -13.26 -2.36 -12.51
CA ALA A 284 -12.33 -3.33 -11.95
C ALA A 284 -12.17 -4.58 -12.85
N ASP A 285 -13.27 -5.14 -13.40
CA ASP A 285 -13.16 -6.25 -14.38
C ASP A 285 -12.42 -5.82 -15.65
N PHE A 286 -12.65 -4.58 -16.12
CA PHE A 286 -11.96 -4.05 -17.29
C PHE A 286 -10.47 -3.87 -17.05
N ASP A 287 -10.06 -3.24 -15.94
CA ASP A 287 -8.65 -2.98 -15.61
C ASP A 287 -7.87 -4.29 -15.41
N LEU A 288 -8.42 -5.25 -14.67
CA LEU A 288 -7.83 -6.57 -14.51
C LEU A 288 -7.57 -7.23 -15.87
N ARG A 289 -8.58 -7.27 -16.75
CA ARG A 289 -8.42 -7.85 -18.09
C ARG A 289 -7.41 -7.11 -18.94
N GLN A 290 -7.39 -5.78 -18.88
CA GLN A 290 -6.42 -4.98 -19.62
C GLN A 290 -4.99 -5.31 -19.18
N ARG A 291 -4.73 -5.32 -17.87
CA ARG A 291 -3.40 -5.66 -17.33
C ARG A 291 -2.99 -7.09 -17.68
N LEU A 292 -3.90 -8.06 -17.58
CA LEU A 292 -3.59 -9.44 -17.97
C LEU A 292 -3.32 -9.59 -19.47
N ARG A 293 -3.96 -8.78 -20.33
CA ARG A 293 -3.61 -8.72 -21.76
C ARG A 293 -2.22 -8.17 -22.00
N GLU A 294 -1.76 -7.20 -21.21
CA GLU A 294 -0.39 -6.70 -21.28
C GLU A 294 0.62 -7.79 -20.87
N VAL A 295 0.28 -8.61 -19.86
CA VAL A 295 1.09 -9.78 -19.48
C VAL A 295 1.11 -10.83 -20.59
N LEU A 296 -0.02 -11.08 -21.26
CA LEU A 296 -0.07 -11.99 -22.41
C LEU A 296 0.82 -11.50 -23.55
N ALA A 297 0.74 -10.21 -23.90
CA ALA A 297 1.58 -9.61 -24.93
C ALA A 297 3.08 -9.73 -24.59
N PHE A 298 3.44 -9.55 -23.32
CA PHE A 298 4.79 -9.80 -22.82
C PHE A 298 5.21 -11.26 -23.01
N ALA A 299 4.34 -12.21 -22.61
CA ALA A 299 4.61 -13.64 -22.76
C ALA A 299 4.82 -14.04 -24.23
N ASP A 300 3.98 -13.52 -25.13
CA ASP A 300 4.09 -13.75 -26.57
C ASP A 300 5.40 -13.20 -27.16
N ALA A 301 5.83 -12.01 -26.74
CA ALA A 301 7.08 -11.40 -27.18
C ALA A 301 8.31 -12.22 -26.74
N GLU A 302 8.33 -12.68 -25.48
CA GLU A 302 9.43 -13.51 -24.96
C GLU A 302 9.48 -14.90 -25.64
N ILE A 303 8.32 -15.50 -25.94
CA ILE A 303 8.24 -16.76 -26.70
C ILE A 303 8.75 -16.56 -28.14
N LEU A 304 8.33 -15.49 -28.82
CA LEU A 304 8.79 -15.16 -30.19
C LEU A 304 10.29 -14.95 -30.26
N SER A 305 10.88 -14.29 -29.25
CA SER A 305 12.33 -14.08 -29.16
C SER A 305 13.13 -15.39 -29.04
N GLY A 306 12.47 -16.49 -28.64
CA GLY A 306 13.09 -17.78 -28.37
C GLY A 306 13.89 -17.84 -27.06
N ARG A 307 13.86 -16.80 -26.22
CA ARG A 307 14.47 -16.79 -24.88
C ARG A 307 13.72 -17.70 -23.91
N ALA A 308 12.39 -17.68 -23.96
CA ALA A 308 11.53 -18.51 -23.10
C ALA A 308 11.83 -20.01 -23.25
N LEU A 309 12.15 -20.48 -24.46
CA LEU A 309 12.48 -21.90 -24.71
C LEU A 309 13.88 -22.30 -24.21
N LYS A 310 14.75 -21.33 -23.89
CA LYS A 310 16.08 -21.58 -23.32
C LYS A 310 16.05 -21.64 -21.79
N ASP A 311 15.21 -20.81 -21.17
CA ASP A 311 15.01 -20.75 -19.72
C ASP A 311 13.51 -20.69 -19.38
N TRP A 312 12.87 -21.86 -19.35
CA TRP A 312 11.43 -21.96 -19.09
C TRP A 312 11.09 -21.64 -17.63
N ALA A 313 11.96 -21.99 -16.68
CA ALA A 313 11.75 -21.71 -15.26
C ALA A 313 11.82 -20.19 -14.98
N GLY A 314 12.80 -19.50 -15.57
CA GLY A 314 12.88 -18.03 -15.50
C GLY A 314 11.70 -17.35 -16.19
N PHE A 315 11.23 -17.89 -17.32
CA PHE A 315 10.02 -17.42 -18.00
C PHE A 315 8.76 -17.56 -17.12
N ASP A 316 8.53 -18.73 -16.51
CA ASP A 316 7.39 -18.96 -15.61
C ASP A 316 7.40 -18.00 -14.41
N ALA A 317 8.56 -17.84 -13.76
CA ALA A 317 8.71 -16.88 -12.67
C ALA A 317 8.45 -15.43 -13.12
N ALA A 318 8.92 -15.04 -14.31
CA ALA A 318 8.74 -13.69 -14.83
C ALA A 318 7.29 -13.37 -15.22
N VAL A 319 6.54 -14.35 -15.76
CA VAL A 319 5.11 -14.21 -16.07
C VAL A 319 4.31 -14.13 -14.76
N ARG A 320 4.56 -15.02 -13.79
CA ARG A 320 3.87 -15.01 -12.49
C ARG A 320 4.08 -13.70 -11.73
N ALA A 321 5.32 -13.21 -11.66
CA ALA A 321 5.61 -11.93 -11.01
C ALA A 321 4.84 -10.76 -11.64
N ARG A 322 4.67 -10.76 -12.96
CA ARG A 322 3.88 -9.74 -13.67
C ARG A 322 2.38 -9.89 -13.44
N VAL A 323 1.87 -11.12 -13.33
CA VAL A 323 0.47 -11.36 -12.92
C VAL A 323 0.23 -10.83 -11.50
N GLU A 324 1.14 -11.11 -10.56
CA GLU A 324 1.04 -10.58 -9.20
C GLU A 324 1.06 -9.04 -9.17
N GLU A 325 1.93 -8.42 -9.97
CA GLU A 325 1.98 -6.97 -10.13
C GLU A 325 0.69 -6.41 -10.73
N ALA A 326 0.16 -7.05 -11.77
CA ALA A 326 -1.10 -6.68 -12.40
C ALA A 326 -2.27 -6.72 -11.40
N VAL A 327 -2.41 -7.81 -10.64
CA VAL A 327 -3.50 -7.96 -9.66
C VAL A 327 -3.33 -6.98 -8.50
N ARG A 328 -2.10 -6.73 -8.04
CA ARG A 328 -1.84 -5.72 -7.00
C ARG A 328 -2.19 -4.30 -7.49
N GLY A 329 -1.90 -4.00 -8.75
CA GLY A 329 -2.26 -2.74 -9.40
C GLY A 329 -3.78 -2.54 -9.48
N ASP A 330 -4.52 -3.55 -9.95
CA ASP A 330 -6.00 -3.52 -9.95
C ASP A 330 -6.55 -3.32 -8.53
N HIS A 331 -6.04 -4.08 -7.56
CA HIS A 331 -6.48 -3.97 -6.17
C HIS A 331 -6.25 -2.57 -5.56
N ALA A 332 -5.12 -1.93 -5.88
CA ALA A 332 -4.85 -0.55 -5.46
C ALA A 332 -5.86 0.43 -6.07
N MET A 333 -6.16 0.30 -7.37
CA MET A 333 -7.15 1.13 -8.07
C MET A 333 -8.57 0.91 -7.51
N VAL A 334 -8.98 -0.34 -7.26
CA VAL A 334 -10.27 -0.66 -6.63
C VAL A 334 -10.40 0.01 -5.26
N ARG A 335 -9.34 0.01 -4.46
CA ARG A 335 -9.32 0.65 -3.12
C ARG A 335 -9.51 2.16 -3.20
N GLU A 336 -8.79 2.80 -4.11
CA GLU A 336 -8.91 4.23 -4.35
C GLU A 336 -10.33 4.60 -4.80
N ARG A 337 -10.86 3.86 -5.78
CA ARG A 337 -12.21 4.09 -6.34
C ARG A 337 -13.32 3.78 -5.35
N ALA A 338 -13.19 2.74 -4.52
CA ALA A 338 -14.12 2.47 -3.43
C ALA A 338 -14.15 3.62 -2.40
N THR A 339 -12.98 4.20 -2.10
CA THR A 339 -12.88 5.36 -1.21
C THR A 339 -13.53 6.61 -1.81
N ALA A 340 -13.35 6.82 -3.12
CA ALA A 340 -14.02 7.87 -3.86
C ALA A 340 -15.54 7.66 -3.88
N LEU A 341 -16.02 6.44 -4.08
CA LEU A 341 -17.43 6.07 -4.03
C LEU A 341 -18.05 6.40 -2.67
N ALA A 342 -17.39 6.04 -1.57
CA ALA A 342 -17.85 6.40 -0.23
C ALA A 342 -18.00 7.92 -0.06
N LYS A 343 -17.13 8.72 -0.68
CA LYS A 343 -17.22 10.17 -0.67
C LYS A 343 -18.42 10.67 -1.47
N THR A 344 -18.70 10.07 -2.63
CA THR A 344 -19.87 10.40 -3.45
C THR A 344 -21.18 10.05 -2.74
N VAL A 345 -21.28 8.87 -2.12
CA VAL A 345 -22.46 8.46 -1.36
C VAL A 345 -22.67 9.35 -0.13
N ALA A 346 -21.59 9.69 0.59
CA ALA A 346 -21.68 10.62 1.71
C ALA A 346 -22.19 12.01 1.29
N ARG A 347 -21.79 12.52 0.12
CA ARG A 347 -22.32 13.79 -0.43
C ARG A 347 -23.79 13.68 -0.79
N ALA A 348 -24.20 12.57 -1.41
CA ALA A 348 -25.60 12.33 -1.76
C ALA A 348 -26.50 12.29 -0.52
N LEU A 349 -26.03 11.69 0.58
CA LEU A 349 -26.73 11.67 1.86
C LEU A 349 -26.67 13.03 2.60
N ALA A 350 -25.59 13.80 2.46
CA ALA A 350 -25.46 15.11 3.09
C ALA A 350 -26.38 16.16 2.45
N GLY A 351 -26.63 16.10 1.14
CA GLY A 351 -27.52 17.02 0.44
C GLY A 351 -27.00 18.46 0.33
N THR A 352 -25.67 18.65 0.43
CA THR A 352 -25.00 19.94 0.32
C THR A 352 -24.61 20.23 -1.12
N ALA A 353 -25.01 21.40 -1.66
CA ALA A 353 -24.63 21.85 -3.00
C ALA A 353 -23.12 22.07 -3.15
N ASP A 354 -22.44 22.45 -2.06
CA ASP A 354 -21.00 22.78 -2.05
C ASP A 354 -20.09 21.55 -1.87
N GLY A 355 -20.66 20.34 -1.81
CA GLY A 355 -19.90 19.08 -1.71
C GLY A 355 -19.29 18.78 -0.33
N ALA A 356 -19.65 19.54 0.71
CA ALA A 356 -19.22 19.35 2.09
C ALA A 356 -20.00 18.21 2.78
N THR A 357 -19.32 17.17 3.27
CA THR A 357 -19.98 16.03 3.96
C THR A 357 -20.28 16.34 5.44
N VAL A 358 -20.86 17.51 5.73
CA VAL A 358 -21.12 17.96 7.10
C VAL A 358 -22.14 17.03 7.75
N GLY A 359 -21.76 16.40 8.87
CA GLY A 359 -22.63 15.49 9.63
C GLY A 359 -22.76 14.07 9.06
N VAL A 360 -21.95 13.68 8.07
CA VAL A 360 -21.94 12.32 7.52
C VAL A 360 -20.53 11.73 7.60
N THR A 361 -20.31 10.88 8.61
CA THR A 361 -19.05 10.15 8.79
C THR A 361 -18.87 9.12 7.67
N ARG A 362 -17.63 8.90 7.22
CA ARG A 362 -17.30 7.89 6.20
C ARG A 362 -16.82 6.60 6.86
N PRO A 363 -17.20 5.42 6.35
CA PRO A 363 -16.68 4.16 6.88
C PRO A 363 -15.23 3.96 6.43
N ARG A 364 -14.45 3.26 7.25
CA ARG A 364 -13.15 2.74 6.84
C ARG A 364 -13.37 1.55 5.92
N ILE A 365 -12.95 1.68 4.67
CA ILE A 365 -12.97 0.57 3.72
C ILE A 365 -11.70 -0.26 3.94
N VAL A 366 -11.89 -1.50 4.39
CA VAL A 366 -10.80 -2.47 4.51
C VAL A 366 -10.97 -3.48 3.40
N LEU A 367 -9.99 -3.51 2.50
CA LEU A 367 -9.86 -4.55 1.49
C LEU A 367 -8.72 -5.47 1.92
N THR A 368 -8.95 -6.78 1.82
CA THR A 368 -7.92 -7.79 2.11
C THR A 368 -6.90 -7.76 0.99
N ASP A 369 -5.61 -7.61 1.33
CA ASP A 369 -4.58 -7.65 0.31
C ASP A 369 -4.53 -9.03 -0.36
N PRO A 370 -4.34 -9.05 -1.68
CA PRO A 370 -4.30 -10.29 -2.45
C PRO A 370 -3.09 -11.14 -2.06
N ASP A 371 -3.34 -12.29 -1.42
CA ASP A 371 -2.30 -13.30 -1.23
C ASP A 371 -1.98 -13.97 -2.57
N ALA A 372 -0.73 -13.84 -3.03
CA ALA A 372 -0.24 -14.40 -4.30
C ALA A 372 -0.50 -15.91 -4.42
N THR A 373 -0.48 -16.63 -3.30
CA THR A 373 -0.77 -18.07 -3.20
C THR A 373 -2.23 -18.42 -3.48
N THR A 374 -3.15 -17.48 -3.29
CA THR A 374 -4.59 -17.68 -3.52
C THR A 374 -4.96 -17.39 -4.98
N LEU A 375 -4.23 -16.48 -5.61
CA LEU A 375 -4.57 -15.93 -6.94
C LEU A 375 -3.89 -16.64 -8.11
N LEU A 376 -2.80 -17.36 -7.85
CA LEU A 376 -2.09 -18.14 -8.85
C LEU A 376 -2.13 -19.63 -8.50
N PRO A 377 -2.15 -20.54 -9.48
CA PRO A 377 -1.94 -21.96 -9.24
C PRO A 377 -0.56 -22.20 -8.60
N ALA A 378 -0.47 -23.02 -7.57
CA ALA A 378 0.81 -23.37 -6.94
C ALA A 378 1.72 -24.18 -7.89
N ALA A 379 1.15 -24.90 -8.85
CA ALA A 379 1.90 -25.68 -9.84
C ALA A 379 2.51 -24.76 -10.91
N ALA A 380 3.80 -24.94 -11.19
CA ALA A 380 4.54 -24.26 -12.27
C ALA A 380 3.94 -24.59 -13.65
N MET A 381 4.20 -23.74 -14.66
CA MET A 381 3.78 -24.02 -16.04
C MET A 381 4.44 -25.28 -16.60
N ASP A 382 3.64 -26.15 -17.23
CA ASP A 382 4.14 -27.34 -17.91
C ASP A 382 5.16 -26.96 -19.00
N VAL A 383 6.28 -27.68 -19.03
CA VAL A 383 7.37 -27.45 -19.99
C VAL A 383 6.91 -27.87 -21.40
N PRO A 384 7.06 -27.02 -22.43
CA PRO A 384 6.74 -27.39 -23.80
C PRO A 384 7.54 -28.61 -24.27
N GLY A 385 6.87 -29.60 -24.85
CA GLY A 385 7.48 -30.81 -25.39
C GLY A 385 7.80 -31.93 -24.40
N THR A 386 7.43 -31.82 -23.12
CA THR A 386 7.54 -32.93 -22.14
C THR A 386 6.27 -33.79 -22.01
N GLY A 387 5.19 -33.42 -22.69
CA GLY A 387 3.94 -34.19 -22.76
C GLY A 387 4.06 -35.41 -23.68
N GLY A 388 4.36 -36.57 -23.08
CA GLY A 388 4.42 -37.87 -23.76
C GLY A 388 5.78 -38.53 -23.53
N GLY A 389 5.79 -39.59 -22.71
CA GLY A 389 6.99 -40.33 -22.33
C GLY A 389 7.89 -40.68 -23.51
N VAL A 390 9.17 -40.89 -23.22
CA VAL A 390 10.24 -41.25 -24.16
C VAL A 390 9.84 -42.43 -25.09
N VAL A 391 8.85 -43.23 -24.70
CA VAL A 391 8.24 -44.33 -25.48
C VAL A 391 7.41 -43.85 -26.68
N SER A 392 6.73 -42.69 -26.65
CA SER A 392 5.96 -42.19 -27.81
C SER A 392 6.82 -41.49 -28.86
N ARG A 393 8.02 -41.04 -28.47
CA ARG A 393 9.01 -40.46 -29.40
C ARG A 393 9.66 -41.52 -30.30
N ALA A 394 9.71 -42.78 -29.87
CA ALA A 394 10.14 -43.91 -30.70
C ALA A 394 9.01 -44.49 -31.58
N VAL A 395 7.75 -44.32 -31.18
CA VAL A 395 6.59 -44.87 -31.92
C VAL A 395 6.10 -43.92 -33.02
N ASN A 396 6.25 -42.60 -32.86
CA ASN A 396 5.93 -41.64 -33.93
C ASN A 396 7.07 -41.42 -34.95
N SER A 397 8.29 -41.90 -34.69
CA SER A 397 9.35 -42.01 -35.72
C SER A 397 9.18 -43.23 -36.64
N LEU A 398 8.24 -44.13 -36.33
CA LEU A 398 7.95 -45.33 -37.12
C LEU A 398 6.78 -45.17 -38.11
N ARG A 399 6.04 -44.05 -38.06
CA ARG A 399 4.91 -43.79 -38.99
C ARG A 399 5.20 -42.76 -40.08
N GLY A 400 6.32 -42.04 -40.01
CA GLY A 400 6.77 -41.09 -41.05
C GLY A 400 7.77 -41.68 -42.06
N SER A 401 8.37 -42.83 -41.77
CA SER A 401 9.48 -43.39 -42.56
C SER A 401 9.08 -44.48 -43.55
N TYR A 402 7.78 -44.69 -43.81
CA TYR A 402 7.30 -45.66 -44.80
C TYR A 402 6.69 -45.04 -46.08
N GLY A 403 6.77 -43.71 -46.24
CA GLY A 403 6.27 -43.02 -47.45
C GLY A 403 7.33 -42.52 -48.44
N GLY A 404 8.60 -42.41 -48.04
CA GLY A 404 9.62 -41.69 -48.84
C GLY A 404 10.75 -42.52 -49.43
N ILE A 405 10.95 -43.77 -48.99
CA ILE A 405 12.08 -44.61 -49.43
C ILE A 405 11.66 -45.66 -50.48
N LEU A 406 10.35 -45.83 -50.73
CA LEU A 406 9.85 -46.76 -51.75
C LEU A 406 9.68 -46.16 -53.16
N MET A 407 10.14 -44.93 -53.42
CA MET A 407 9.99 -44.34 -54.76
C MET A 407 11.29 -43.82 -55.40
N VAL A 408 12.42 -44.48 -55.16
CA VAL A 408 13.60 -44.35 -56.05
C VAL A 408 14.25 -45.72 -56.36
N GLY A 409 13.87 -46.80 -55.66
CA GLY A 409 14.61 -48.07 -55.73
C GLY A 409 14.02 -49.22 -56.56
N VAL A 410 12.84 -49.10 -57.18
CA VAL A 410 12.14 -50.26 -57.79
C VAL A 410 11.72 -50.07 -59.26
N LEU A 411 12.22 -49.04 -59.96
CA LEU A 411 12.08 -48.99 -61.43
C LEU A 411 13.40 -49.20 -62.20
N THR A 412 14.46 -49.65 -61.53
CA THR A 412 15.80 -49.78 -62.17
C THR A 412 16.50 -51.09 -61.82
N SER A 413 15.75 -52.16 -61.53
CA SER A 413 16.31 -53.50 -61.25
C SER A 413 16.15 -54.51 -62.39
N LEU A 414 15.84 -54.06 -63.61
CA LEU A 414 15.71 -54.92 -64.81
C LEU A 414 16.37 -54.30 -66.05
N ALA A 415 17.55 -53.73 -65.89
CA ALA A 415 18.47 -53.47 -67.01
C ALA A 415 19.84 -53.13 -66.39
N GLY A 416 20.74 -54.10 -66.34
CA GLY A 416 22.08 -53.91 -65.77
C GLY A 416 22.82 -52.77 -66.48
N LEU A 417 22.84 -51.60 -65.86
CA LEU A 417 23.69 -50.47 -66.24
C LEU A 417 24.11 -49.70 -64.99
N SER A 418 25.41 -49.56 -64.84
CA SER A 418 26.08 -48.74 -63.85
C SER A 418 25.80 -47.26 -64.10
N LEU A 419 25.05 -46.61 -63.21
CA LEU A 419 25.02 -45.14 -63.11
C LEU A 419 24.66 -44.72 -61.68
N ILE A 420 25.57 -44.97 -60.74
CA ILE A 420 25.66 -44.13 -59.54
C ILE A 420 26.39 -42.85 -60.01
N SER A 421 25.63 -41.90 -60.54
CA SER A 421 26.13 -40.57 -60.87
C SER A 421 26.39 -39.79 -59.58
N VAL A 422 27.58 -39.21 -59.42
CA VAL A 422 27.99 -38.40 -58.25
C VAL A 422 26.98 -37.28 -57.91
N TYR A 423 26.19 -36.84 -58.88
CA TYR A 423 25.14 -35.83 -58.70
C TYR A 423 23.93 -36.32 -57.87
N SER A 424 23.64 -37.63 -57.80
CA SER A 424 22.52 -38.16 -56.99
C SER A 424 22.87 -38.28 -55.50
N VAL A 425 24.14 -38.54 -55.17
CA VAL A 425 24.64 -38.49 -53.78
C VAL A 425 24.65 -37.03 -53.28
N GLY A 426 25.00 -36.07 -54.13
CA GLY A 426 24.92 -34.64 -53.82
C GLY A 426 23.49 -34.13 -53.59
N ALA A 427 22.53 -34.58 -54.41
CA ALA A 427 21.12 -34.21 -54.26
C ALA A 427 20.50 -34.78 -52.97
N GLY A 428 20.85 -36.01 -52.57
CA GLY A 428 20.38 -36.61 -51.32
C GLY A 428 20.90 -35.92 -50.05
N VAL A 429 22.14 -35.41 -50.07
CA VAL A 429 22.71 -34.64 -48.95
C VAL A 429 22.06 -33.25 -48.82
N LEU A 430 21.81 -32.56 -49.95
CA LEU A 430 21.11 -31.26 -49.93
C LEU A 430 19.65 -31.41 -49.46
N LEU A 431 18.95 -32.46 -49.89
CA LEU A 431 17.58 -32.72 -49.45
C LEU A 431 17.54 -33.10 -47.96
N GLY A 432 18.51 -33.89 -47.48
CA GLY A 432 18.64 -34.26 -46.06
C GLY A 432 18.99 -33.09 -45.13
N VAL A 433 19.81 -32.15 -45.58
CA VAL A 433 20.09 -30.91 -44.82
C VAL A 433 18.87 -29.99 -44.82
N PHE A 434 18.15 -29.87 -45.94
CA PHE A 434 16.93 -29.09 -46.03
C PHE A 434 15.82 -29.66 -45.12
N THR A 435 15.59 -30.98 -45.14
CA THR A 435 14.60 -31.62 -44.26
C THR A 435 14.98 -31.50 -42.79
N TYR A 436 16.27 -31.60 -42.44
CA TYR A 436 16.74 -31.40 -41.08
C TYR A 436 16.52 -29.98 -40.55
N VAL A 437 16.78 -28.97 -41.39
CA VAL A 437 16.53 -27.56 -41.06
C VAL A 437 15.04 -27.31 -40.90
N GLU A 438 14.22 -27.87 -41.79
CA GLU A 438 12.76 -27.72 -41.75
C GLU A 438 12.14 -28.43 -40.54
N ASP A 439 12.60 -29.63 -40.18
CA ASP A 439 12.17 -30.34 -38.98
C ASP A 439 12.54 -29.55 -37.70
N ARG A 440 13.72 -28.93 -37.66
CA ARG A 440 14.09 -28.06 -36.53
C ARG A 440 13.21 -26.82 -36.42
N LYS A 441 12.81 -26.21 -37.54
CA LYS A 441 11.84 -25.10 -37.54
C LYS A 441 10.47 -25.57 -37.06
N ASN A 442 9.96 -26.68 -37.59
CA ASN A 442 8.68 -27.27 -37.20
C ASN A 442 8.63 -27.63 -35.71
N ILE A 443 9.70 -28.21 -35.15
CA ILE A 443 9.81 -28.50 -33.71
C ILE A 443 9.79 -27.22 -32.89
N ARG A 444 10.50 -26.18 -33.34
CA ARG A 444 10.53 -24.87 -32.65
C ARG A 444 9.17 -24.20 -32.66
N GLU A 445 8.48 -24.19 -33.80
CA GLU A 445 7.14 -23.62 -33.95
C GLU A 445 6.12 -24.35 -33.07
N ARG A 446 6.17 -25.69 -33.02
CA ARG A 446 5.33 -26.49 -32.11
C ARG A 446 5.58 -26.14 -30.64
N ARG A 447 6.85 -26.07 -30.21
CA ARG A 447 7.19 -25.69 -28.83
C ARG A 447 6.75 -24.27 -28.48
N MET A 448 6.84 -23.34 -29.42
CA MET A 448 6.32 -21.97 -29.24
C MET A 448 4.80 -21.97 -29.09
N ALA A 449 4.07 -22.72 -29.93
CA ALA A 449 2.62 -22.84 -29.85
C ALA A 449 2.17 -23.47 -28.52
N GLU A 450 2.84 -24.55 -28.09
CA GLU A 450 2.60 -25.18 -26.79
C GLU A 450 2.87 -24.20 -25.64
N GLY A 451 3.98 -23.46 -25.69
CA GLY A 451 4.31 -22.48 -24.66
C GLY A 451 3.29 -21.34 -24.56
N ARG A 452 2.79 -20.86 -25.71
CA ARG A 452 1.71 -19.86 -25.74
C ARG A 452 0.43 -20.39 -25.12
N ALA A 453 0.06 -21.63 -25.45
CA ALA A 453 -1.13 -22.26 -24.90
C ALA A 453 -1.03 -22.41 -23.38
N THR A 454 0.14 -22.80 -22.84
CA THR A 454 0.36 -22.89 -21.40
C THR A 454 0.30 -21.52 -20.71
N ALA A 455 0.91 -20.48 -21.30
CA ALA A 455 0.86 -19.12 -20.78
C ALA A 455 -0.57 -18.54 -20.78
N ALA A 456 -1.32 -18.75 -21.86
CA ALA A 456 -2.72 -18.35 -21.94
C ALA A 456 -3.58 -19.05 -20.88
N LYS A 457 -3.39 -20.36 -20.69
CA LYS A 457 -4.08 -21.13 -19.65
C LYS A 457 -3.79 -20.61 -18.24
N LEU A 458 -2.53 -20.26 -17.94
CA LEU A 458 -2.17 -19.65 -16.66
C LEU A 458 -2.89 -18.31 -16.45
N LEU A 459 -2.94 -17.47 -17.48
CA LEU A 459 -3.58 -16.16 -17.43
C LEU A 459 -5.11 -16.26 -17.32
N ASP A 460 -5.74 -17.23 -17.99
CA ASP A 460 -7.18 -17.48 -17.86
C ASP A 460 -7.55 -17.93 -16.45
N GLU A 461 -6.75 -18.81 -15.85
CA GLU A 461 -6.94 -19.26 -14.47
C GLU A 461 -6.71 -18.11 -13.47
N ALA A 462 -5.69 -17.28 -13.71
CA ALA A 462 -5.44 -16.08 -12.91
C ALA A 462 -6.61 -15.09 -13.02
N ASN A 463 -7.14 -14.86 -14.23
CA ASN A 463 -8.31 -14.01 -14.46
C ASN A 463 -9.55 -14.55 -13.73
N PHE A 464 -9.75 -15.87 -13.77
CA PHE A 464 -10.87 -16.51 -13.06
C PHE A 464 -10.77 -16.33 -11.54
N ARG A 465 -9.61 -16.63 -10.95
CA ARG A 465 -9.40 -16.53 -9.48
C ARG A 465 -9.39 -15.09 -9.00
N ALA A 466 -8.67 -14.21 -9.69
CA ALA A 466 -8.63 -12.79 -9.35
C ALA A 466 -10.01 -12.16 -9.52
N GLY A 467 -10.74 -12.49 -10.59
CA GLY A 467 -12.10 -12.02 -10.80
C GLY A 467 -13.08 -12.47 -9.72
N ASP A 468 -13.00 -13.72 -9.25
CA ASP A 468 -13.85 -14.19 -8.14
C ASP A 468 -13.52 -13.48 -6.82
N HIS A 469 -12.21 -13.36 -6.50
CA HIS A 469 -11.75 -12.63 -5.32
C HIS A 469 -12.20 -11.17 -5.34
N GLN A 470 -12.04 -10.49 -6.48
CA GLN A 470 -12.47 -9.11 -6.68
C GLN A 470 -13.98 -8.96 -6.48
N ARG A 471 -14.80 -9.86 -7.03
CA ARG A 471 -16.26 -9.84 -6.79
C ARG A 471 -16.59 -10.02 -5.31
N ALA A 472 -15.86 -10.87 -4.59
CA ALA A 472 -16.04 -11.06 -3.15
C ALA A 472 -15.69 -9.78 -2.37
N GLN A 473 -14.58 -9.11 -2.73
CA GLN A 473 -14.19 -7.82 -2.16
C GLN A 473 -15.25 -6.74 -2.44
N LEU A 474 -15.74 -6.63 -3.68
CA LEU A 474 -16.78 -5.67 -4.04
C LEU A 474 -18.09 -5.91 -3.27
N ARG A 475 -18.47 -7.17 -3.03
CA ARG A 475 -19.61 -7.50 -2.15
C ARG A 475 -19.36 -7.09 -0.71
N ALA A 476 -18.12 -7.21 -0.21
CA ALA A 476 -17.76 -6.75 1.13
C ALA A 476 -17.84 -5.22 1.22
N VAL A 477 -17.26 -4.49 0.26
CA VAL A 477 -17.36 -3.03 0.16
C VAL A 477 -18.82 -2.59 0.13
N HIS A 478 -19.65 -3.18 -0.74
CA HIS A 478 -21.07 -2.83 -0.83
C HIS A 478 -21.77 -3.02 0.52
N ARG A 479 -21.57 -4.16 1.20
CA ARG A 479 -22.17 -4.38 2.53
C ARG A 479 -21.70 -3.33 3.54
N THR A 480 -20.41 -3.06 3.63
CA THR A 480 -19.86 -2.04 4.54
C THR A 480 -20.44 -0.65 4.27
N LEU A 481 -20.49 -0.22 3.01
CA LEU A 481 -21.04 1.10 2.66
C LEU A 481 -22.55 1.16 2.95
N ARG A 482 -23.30 0.14 2.51
CA ARG A 482 -24.75 0.07 2.72
C ARG A 482 -25.08 0.09 4.21
N ASP A 483 -24.47 -0.78 5.00
CA ASP A 483 -24.82 -0.93 6.42
C ASP A 483 -24.48 0.36 7.21
N HIS A 484 -23.35 0.99 6.89
CA HIS A 484 -22.93 2.25 7.50
C HIS A 484 -23.87 3.41 7.15
N PHE A 485 -24.20 3.61 5.88
CA PHE A 485 -25.07 4.72 5.47
C PHE A 485 -26.54 4.50 5.83
N THR A 486 -27.02 3.25 5.86
CA THR A 486 -28.34 2.92 6.41
C THR A 486 -28.43 3.33 7.88
N ALA A 487 -27.44 3.02 8.70
CA ALA A 487 -27.45 3.40 10.12
C ALA A 487 -27.57 4.92 10.32
N ILE A 488 -26.77 5.70 9.59
CA ILE A 488 -26.81 7.18 9.63
C ILE A 488 -28.17 7.69 9.14
N ASN A 489 -28.68 7.14 8.04
CA ASN A 489 -29.95 7.56 7.46
C ASN A 489 -31.13 7.28 8.40
N ASP A 490 -31.14 6.11 9.06
CA ASP A 490 -32.19 5.73 10.01
C ASP A 490 -32.18 6.62 11.25
N GLU A 491 -31.01 7.06 11.72
CA GLU A 491 -30.91 8.07 12.78
C GLU A 491 -31.49 9.41 12.36
N ARG A 492 -31.16 9.88 11.15
CA ARG A 492 -31.65 11.17 10.61
C ARG A 492 -33.16 11.15 10.37
N LEU A 493 -33.71 10.08 9.79
CA LEU A 493 -35.15 9.92 9.57
C LEU A 493 -35.91 9.87 10.89
N ARG A 494 -35.41 9.14 11.90
CA ARG A 494 -36.00 9.11 13.24
C ARG A 494 -36.00 10.49 13.89
N ALA A 495 -34.87 11.22 13.82
CA ALA A 495 -34.76 12.56 14.37
C ALA A 495 -35.72 13.56 13.69
N ALA A 496 -35.83 13.51 12.36
CA ALA A 496 -36.75 14.36 11.61
C ALA A 496 -38.23 14.06 11.91
N ALA A 497 -38.60 12.78 12.02
CA ALA A 497 -39.96 12.38 12.37
C ALA A 497 -40.34 12.82 13.79
N GLU A 498 -39.41 12.72 14.74
CA GLU A 498 -39.61 13.19 16.11
C GLU A 498 -39.75 14.71 16.18
N ALA A 499 -38.97 15.46 15.39
CA ALA A 499 -39.09 16.92 15.30
C ALA A 499 -40.48 17.35 14.81
N VAL A 500 -41.08 16.61 13.86
CA VAL A 500 -42.47 16.85 13.41
C VAL A 500 -43.48 16.63 14.54
N ARG A 501 -43.30 15.56 15.34
CA ARG A 501 -44.17 15.23 16.48
C ARG A 501 -44.12 16.34 17.53
N VAL A 502 -42.92 16.72 17.97
CA VAL A 502 -42.71 17.77 18.98
C VAL A 502 -43.23 19.13 18.51
N ALA A 503 -43.00 19.49 17.24
CA ALA A 503 -43.50 20.75 16.69
C ALA A 503 -45.04 20.82 16.68
N GLY A 504 -45.72 19.68 16.55
CA GLY A 504 -47.19 19.58 16.63
C GLY A 504 -47.76 19.67 18.05
N GLU A 505 -46.97 19.39 19.08
CA GLU A 505 -47.41 19.34 20.50
C GLU A 505 -47.46 20.72 21.19
N GLY A 506 -46.97 21.79 20.55
CA GLY A 506 -47.34 23.17 20.91
C GLY A 506 -46.71 23.77 22.18
N GLY A 507 -45.56 23.29 22.67
CA GLY A 507 -44.87 23.87 23.84
C GLY A 507 -44.14 25.19 23.54
N GLY A 508 -44.39 26.23 24.35
CA GLY A 508 -43.60 27.48 24.38
C GLY A 508 -42.41 27.34 25.34
N GLY A 509 -41.24 27.89 24.96
CA GLY A 509 -39.97 27.69 25.68
C GLY A 509 -39.91 28.37 27.06
N SER A 510 -39.40 27.63 28.03
CA SER A 510 -39.06 28.08 29.38
C SER A 510 -37.81 28.99 29.35
N PRO A 511 -37.60 29.90 30.33
CA PRO A 511 -36.33 30.62 30.49
C PRO A 511 -35.12 29.67 30.63
N ALA A 512 -35.29 28.48 31.21
CA ALA A 512 -34.26 27.45 31.26
C ALA A 512 -33.90 26.89 29.87
N ASP A 513 -34.87 26.83 28.94
CA ASP A 513 -34.62 26.39 27.57
C ASP A 513 -33.77 27.42 26.81
N HIS A 514 -33.91 28.71 27.12
CA HIS A 514 -33.11 29.78 26.50
C HIS A 514 -31.65 29.74 26.95
N GLU A 515 -31.39 29.51 28.25
CA GLU A 515 -30.02 29.31 28.75
C GLU A 515 -29.38 28.07 28.14
N ARG A 516 -30.14 26.96 28.03
CA ARG A 516 -29.65 25.73 27.41
C ARG A 516 -29.40 25.87 25.91
N VAL A 517 -30.23 26.64 25.19
CA VAL A 517 -30.00 27.00 23.79
C VAL A 517 -28.69 27.76 23.63
N ALA A 518 -28.43 28.78 24.45
CA ALA A 518 -27.20 29.55 24.40
C ALA A 518 -25.96 28.68 24.69
N GLU A 519 -26.05 27.76 25.64
CA GLU A 519 -24.98 26.81 25.98
C GLU A 519 -24.66 25.86 24.81
N LEU A 520 -25.69 25.27 24.19
CA LEU A 520 -25.54 24.36 23.06
C LEU A 520 -25.00 25.07 21.80
N GLU A 521 -25.41 26.32 21.55
CA GLU A 521 -24.86 27.15 20.49
C GLU A 521 -23.37 27.45 20.70
N ALA A 522 -22.96 27.72 21.95
CA ALA A 522 -21.54 27.89 22.29
C ALA A 522 -20.74 26.59 22.07
N HIS A 523 -21.26 25.45 22.49
CA HIS A 523 -20.62 24.14 22.24
C HIS A 523 -20.50 23.83 20.75
N LEU A 524 -21.51 24.14 19.93
CA LEU A 524 -21.46 23.98 18.48
C LEU A 524 -20.41 24.89 17.83
N ALA A 525 -20.27 26.13 18.29
CA ALA A 525 -19.22 27.05 17.82
C ALA A 525 -17.81 26.54 18.14
N ASP A 526 -17.61 25.97 19.34
CA ASP A 526 -16.34 25.36 19.74
C ASP A 526 -16.02 24.11 18.91
N LEU A 527 -17.03 23.26 18.61
CA LEU A 527 -16.87 22.10 17.72
C LEU A 527 -16.48 22.53 16.31
N ASP A 528 -17.04 23.61 15.77
CA ASP A 528 -16.68 24.13 14.46
C ASP A 528 -15.27 24.71 14.43
N ASP A 529 -14.77 25.30 15.54
CA ASP A 529 -13.38 25.71 15.63
C ASP A 529 -12.42 24.50 15.61
N LEU A 530 -12.75 23.46 16.37
CA LEU A 530 -12.00 22.20 16.34
C LEU A 530 -12.02 21.55 14.95
N ARG A 531 -13.17 21.56 14.28
CA ARG A 531 -13.32 21.04 12.92
C ARG A 531 -12.50 21.84 11.91
N ARG A 532 -12.44 23.18 12.02
CA ARG A 532 -11.58 24.00 11.15
C ARG A 532 -10.10 23.71 11.37
N ARG A 533 -9.68 23.50 12.62
CA ARG A 533 -8.29 23.12 12.95
C ARG A 533 -7.94 21.74 12.41
N ALA A 534 -8.83 20.76 12.52
CA ALA A 534 -8.65 19.42 11.97
C ALA A 534 -8.75 19.38 10.42
N GLY A 535 -9.58 20.26 9.83
CA GLY A 535 -9.88 20.32 8.40
C GLY A 535 -8.88 21.11 7.55
N ARG A 536 -8.21 22.13 8.11
CA ARG A 536 -7.16 22.92 7.42
C ARG A 536 -6.03 22.07 6.83
N GLU A 537 -5.88 20.81 7.25
CA GLU A 537 -4.78 19.93 6.84
C GLU A 537 -5.19 18.66 6.10
N SER A 538 -6.49 18.40 5.96
CA SER A 538 -7.01 17.37 5.04
C SER A 538 -6.79 17.63 3.52
N PRO A 539 -6.46 18.85 3.00
CA PRO A 539 -6.30 19.03 1.56
C PRO A 539 -5.05 18.38 0.96
N GLN A 540 -4.00 18.11 1.75
CA GLN A 540 -2.70 17.68 1.22
C GLN A 540 -2.59 16.17 0.93
N LEU A 541 -3.51 15.34 1.44
CA LEU A 541 -3.53 13.90 1.17
C LEU A 541 -4.42 13.51 -0.03
N ALA A 542 -5.11 14.46 -0.65
CA ALA A 542 -5.89 14.24 -1.87
C ALA A 542 -5.07 14.46 -3.16
N ALA A 543 -3.79 14.82 -3.04
CA ALA A 543 -2.91 15.16 -4.15
C ALA A 543 -1.61 14.33 -4.21
N SER A 544 -1.51 13.23 -3.44
CA SER A 544 -0.38 12.29 -3.48
C SER A 544 -0.83 10.89 -3.85
#